data_AF-A0A483AHN0-F1
#
_entry.id   AF-A0A483AHN0-F1
#
_cell.length_a   1.000
_cell.length_b   1.000
_cell.length_c   1.000
_cell.angle_alpha   90.00
_cell.angle_beta   90.00
_cell.angle_gamma   90.00
#
_symmetry.space_group_name_H-M   'P 1'
#
loop_
_entity.id
_entity.type
_entity.pdbx_description
1 polymer ?
#
loop_
_entity_poly.entity_id
_entity_poly.type
_entity_poly.pdbx_seq_one_letter_code
_entity_poly.pdbx_strand_id
1 'polypeptide(L)' 'MSLKDTISGFKAILEGELDDLPEQAFYMMGSIDEVRAKAAAASAEKS' A
#
# COMPACT_ATOMS: atom_id res chain seq x y z
N MET A 1 14.13 -0.42 -5.08
CA MET A 1 13.08 -1.45 -5.18
C MET A 1 13.75 -2.76 -5.55
N SER A 2 13.84 -3.70 -4.61
CA SER A 2 14.42 -5.03 -4.88
C SER A 2 13.31 -6.03 -5.20
N LEU A 3 13.63 -7.11 -5.92
CA LEU A 3 12.69 -8.20 -6.19
C LEU A 3 12.06 -8.74 -4.90
N LYS A 4 12.83 -8.79 -3.81
CA LYS A 4 12.37 -9.24 -2.50
C LYS A 4 11.29 -8.32 -1.92
N ASP A 5 11.41 -7.01 -2.10
CA ASP A 5 10.41 -6.05 -1.63
C ASP A 5 9.11 -6.18 -2.41
N THR A 6 9.20 -6.38 -3.73
CA THR A 6 8.03 -6.65 -4.58
C THR A 6 7.33 -7.92 -4.15
N ILE A 7 8.06 -9.04 -3.99
CA ILE A 7 7.46 -10.32 -3.57
C ILE A 7 6.81 -10.20 -2.19
N SER A 8 7.49 -9.57 -1.22
CA SER A 8 6.96 -9.40 0.14
C SER A 8 5.71 -8.53 0.11
N GLY A 9 5.68 -7.51 -0.75
CA GLY A 9 4.54 -6.62 -0.90
C GLY A 9 3.31 -7.30 -1.48
N PHE A 10 3.49 -8.07 -2.55
CA PHE A 10 2.40 -8.89 -3.10
C PHE A 10 1.90 -9.94 -2.11
N LYS A 11 2.79 -10.51 -1.28
CA LYS A 11 2.40 -11.46 -0.23
C LYS A 11 1.50 -10.80 0.81
N ALA A 12 1.85 -9.60 1.28
CA ALA A 12 1.03 -8.84 2.24
C ALA A 12 -0.36 -8.49 1.67
N ILE A 13 -0.45 -8.19 0.37
CA ILE A 13 -1.75 -7.99 -0.32
C ILE A 13 -2.56 -9.30 -0.30
N LEU A 14 -1.95 -10.42 -0.66
CA LEU A 14 -2.64 -11.72 -0.68
C LEU A 14 -3.04 -12.23 0.71
N GLU A 15 -2.29 -11.86 1.75
CA GLU A 15 -2.60 -12.17 3.15
C GLU A 15 -3.69 -11.25 3.74
N GLY A 16 -4.12 -10.22 3.01
CA GLY A 16 -5.15 -9.27 3.45
C GLY A 16 -4.66 -8.23 4.46
N GLU A 17 -3.34 -8.10 4.67
CA GLU A 17 -2.78 -7.12 5.61
C GLU A 17 -3.02 -5.65 5.19
N LEU A 18 -3.44 -5.43 3.95
CA LEU A 18 -3.65 -4.10 3.36
C LEU A 18 -5.11 -3.88 2.92
N ASP A 19 -6.03 -4.79 3.25
CA ASP A 19 -7.45 -4.70 2.88
C ASP A 19 -8.15 -3.50 3.54
N ASP A 20 -7.62 -3.02 4.68
CA ASP A 20 -8.11 -1.82 5.36
C ASP A 20 -7.73 -0.51 4.64
N LEU A 21 -6.84 -0.57 3.64
CA LEU A 21 -6.36 0.62 2.93
C LEU A 21 -7.24 0.94 1.72
N PRO A 22 -7.51 2.24 1.44
CA PRO A 22 -8.31 2.61 0.29
C PRO A 22 -7.62 2.23 -1.02
N GLU A 23 -8.38 1.77 -2.02
CA GLU A 23 -7.87 1.34 -3.33
C GLU A 23 -7.02 2.44 -4.02
N GLN A 24 -7.36 3.71 -3.78
CA GLN A 24 -6.60 4.86 -4.31
C GLN A 24 -5.16 4.92 -3.78
N ALA A 25 -4.89 4.35 -2.60
CA ALA A 25 -3.55 4.27 -2.04
C ALA A 25 -2.64 3.31 -2.82
N PHE A 26 -3.20 2.37 -3.58
CA PHE A 26 -2.45 1.45 -4.42
C PHE A 26 -2.16 1.99 -5.82
N TYR A 27 -2.81 3.10 -6.20
CA TYR A 27 -2.65 3.67 -7.53
C TYR A 27 -1.29 4.36 -7.69
N MET A 28 -0.49 3.86 -8.65
CA MET A 28 0.85 4.35 -9.03
C MET A 28 1.92 4.30 -7.91
N MET A 29 1.89 3.26 -7.07
CA MET A 29 2.89 3.09 -6.02
C MET A 29 3.94 2.06 -6.43
N GLY A 30 5.20 2.31 -6.06
CA GLY A 30 6.30 1.36 -6.26
C GLY A 30 6.36 0.35 -5.11
N SER A 31 6.33 0.82 -3.87
CA SER A 31 6.53 -0.04 -2.69
C SER A 31 5.33 0.00 -1.73
N ILE A 32 5.14 -1.06 -0.94
CA ILE A 32 4.07 -1.12 0.08
C ILE A 32 4.22 -0.02 1.13
N ASP A 33 5.44 0.38 1.46
CA ASP A 33 5.68 1.52 2.35
C ASP A 33 5.02 2.80 1.82
N GLU A 34 5.13 3.03 0.51
CA GLU A 34 4.50 4.16 -0.13
C GLU A 34 2.96 4.01 -0.10
N VAL A 35 2.42 2.81 -0.33
CA VAL A 35 0.99 2.52 -0.21
C VAL A 35 0.48 2.87 1.19
N ARG A 36 1.19 2.46 2.24
CA ARG A 36 0.85 2.78 3.64
C ARG A 36 0.91 4.28 3.91
N ALA A 37 1.95 4.96 3.43
CA ALA A 37 2.08 6.40 3.57
C ALA A 37 0.95 7.17 2.86
N LYS A 38 0.59 6.74 1.65
CA LYS A 38 -0.50 7.34 0.88
C LYS A 38 -1.87 7.01 1.46
N ALA A 39 -2.06 5.82 2.01
CA ALA A 39 -3.29 5.49 2.73
C ALA A 39 -3.46 6.35 3.99
N ALA A 40 -2.37 6.60 4.73
CA ALA A 40 -2.36 7.52 5.86
C ALA A 40 -2.70 8.96 5.42
N ALA A 41 -2.14 9.43 4.29
CA ALA A 41 -2.44 10.75 3.73
C ALA A 41 -3.89 10.86 3.19
N ALA A 42 -4.38 9.85 2.47
CA ALA A 42 -5.74 9.79 1.93
C ALA A 42 -6.81 9.74 3.04
N SER A 43 -6.46 9.19 4.20
CA SER A 43 -7.32 9.23 5.39
C SER A 43 -7.39 10.63 6.02
N ALA A 44 -6.36 11.47 5.82
CA ALA A 44 -6.31 12.84 6.32
C ALA A 44 -7.01 13.86 5.39
N GLU A 45 -7.08 13.58 4.08
CA GLU A 45 -7.69 14.49 3.09
C GLU A 45 -9.24 14.42 3.06
N LYS A 46 -9.83 13.59 3.92
CA LYS A 46 -11.29 13.45 4.06
C LYS A 46 -11.91 14.31 5.17
N SER A 47 -11.19 15.32 5.70
CA SER A 47 -11.67 16.30 6.70
C SER A 47 -11.98 17.66 6.09
#